data_AF-A0A972R7F7-F1
#
_entry.id   AF-A0A972R7F7-F1
#
_cell.length_a   1.000
_cell.length_b   1.000
_cell.length_c   1.000
_cell.angle_alpha   90.00
_cell.angle_beta   90.00
_cell.angle_gamma   90.00
#
_symmetry.space_group_name_H-M   'P 1'
#
loop_
_entity.id
_entity.type
_entity.pdbx_description
1 polymer ?
#
loop_
_entity_poly.entity_id
_entity_poly.type
_entity_poly.pdbx_seq_one_letter_code
_entity_poly.pdbx_strand_id
1 'polypeptide(L)'
;MTDLKRAFNNSGDKILVISNEFGLIVADIAARDDAQIETRTYLVDDESLLDSPEEVPGQHGNTGFMMTGWDKLDNQIHHILYRSYLVQGVSVADGIALIKNSPQFH
;
A
#
# COMPACT_ATOMS: atom_id res chain seq x y z
N MET A 1 -8.23 -14.35 -9.62
CA MET A 1 -6.83 -13.90 -9.47
C MET A 1 -6.36 -13.44 -10.84
N THR A 2 -5.91 -12.19 -11.01
CA THR A 2 -5.33 -11.74 -12.29
C THR A 2 -3.95 -12.37 -12.49
N ASP A 3 -3.52 -12.57 -13.74
CA ASP A 3 -2.22 -13.18 -14.02
C ASP A 3 -1.05 -12.32 -13.48
N LEU A 4 -1.22 -11.00 -13.46
CA LEU A 4 -0.29 -10.06 -12.85
C LEU A 4 -0.09 -10.32 -11.35
N LYS A 5 -1.19 -10.56 -10.61
CA LYS A 5 -1.14 -10.85 -9.17
C LYS A 5 -0.48 -12.19 -8.87
N ARG A 6 -0.73 -13.20 -9.72
CA ARG A 6 -0.05 -14.50 -9.62
C ARG A 6 1.46 -14.35 -9.87
N ALA A 7 1.85 -13.58 -10.89
CA ALA A 7 3.26 -13.31 -11.17
C ALA A 7 3.95 -12.58 -10.02
N PHE A 8 3.32 -11.56 -9.44
CA PHE A 8 3.84 -10.83 -8.28
C PHE A 8 4.01 -11.70 -7.03
N ASN A 9 3.06 -12.59 -6.75
CA ASN A 9 3.20 -13.48 -5.59
C ASN A 9 4.28 -14.56 -5.79
N ASN A 10 4.63 -14.88 -7.03
CA ASN A 10 5.61 -15.91 -7.39
C ASN A 10 7.00 -15.38 -7.79
N SER A 11 7.22 -14.06 -7.84
CA SER A 11 8.48 -13.46 -8.30
C SER A 11 9.64 -13.55 -7.30
N GLY A 12 9.37 -13.95 -6.06
CA GLY A 12 10.35 -13.90 -4.95
C GLY A 12 10.59 -12.48 -4.42
N ASP A 13 10.67 -11.49 -5.31
CA ASP A 13 10.75 -10.07 -4.95
C ASP A 13 9.34 -9.47 -4.75
N LYS A 14 9.08 -8.87 -3.58
CA LYS A 14 7.82 -8.15 -3.27
C LYS A 14 7.97 -6.64 -3.51
N ILE A 15 8.35 -6.27 -4.74
CA ILE A 15 8.61 -4.88 -5.12
C ILE A 15 7.41 -4.28 -5.86
N LEU A 16 6.86 -3.21 -5.31
CA LEU A 16 5.82 -2.39 -5.92
C LEU A 16 6.43 -1.15 -6.57
N VAL A 17 5.93 -0.80 -7.75
CA VAL A 17 6.36 0.39 -8.47
C VAL A 17 5.13 1.19 -8.88
N ILE A 18 5.12 2.48 -8.52
CA ILE A 18 4.12 3.45 -8.96
C ILE A 18 4.86 4.57 -9.69
N SER A 19 4.56 4.76 -10.97
CA SER A 19 5.17 5.81 -11.80
C SER A 19 4.12 6.79 -12.29
N ASN A 20 4.43 8.09 -12.21
CA ASN A 20 3.66 9.15 -12.85
C ASN A 20 4.61 10.21 -13.45
N GLU A 21 4.03 11.30 -13.95
CA GLU A 21 4.79 12.42 -14.53
C GLU A 21 5.71 13.15 -13.54
N PHE A 22 5.50 12.97 -12.23
CA PHE A 22 6.29 13.59 -11.17
C PHE A 22 7.40 12.69 -10.63
N GLY A 23 7.43 11.42 -11.03
CA GLY A 23 8.50 10.49 -10.67
C GLY A 23 8.02 9.07 -10.39
N LEU A 24 8.84 8.35 -9.63
CA LEU A 24 8.72 6.94 -9.36
C LEU A 24 8.71 6.69 -7.85
N ILE A 25 7.69 6.02 -7.34
CA ILE A 25 7.72 5.41 -6.02
C ILE A 25 8.07 3.94 -6.20
N VAL A 26 9.18 3.52 -5.61
CA VAL A 26 9.57 2.10 -5.53
C VAL A 26 9.47 1.68 -4.08
N ALA A 27 8.69 0.64 -3.80
CA ALA A 27 8.50 0.10 -2.47
C ALA A 27 8.87 -1.38 -2.42
N ASP A 28 9.60 -1.76 -1.39
CA ASP A 28 10.01 -3.13 -1.08
C ASP A 28 9.32 -3.55 0.21
N ILE A 29 8.57 -4.64 0.14
CA ILE A 29 7.79 -5.16 1.27
C ILE A 29 8.62 -6.28 1.91
N ALA A 30 9.03 -6.07 3.16
CA ALA A 30 9.64 -7.12 3.96
C ALA A 30 8.54 -8.08 4.44
N ALA A 31 8.24 -9.07 3.60
CA ALA A 31 7.35 -10.17 3.89
C ALA A 31 8.10 -11.50 3.79
N ARG A 32 7.58 -12.54 4.42
CA ARG A 32 8.09 -13.90 4.23
C ARG A 32 7.91 -14.32 2.77
N ASP A 33 8.83 -15.14 2.26
CA ASP A 33 8.77 -15.64 0.88
C ASP A 33 7.45 -16.37 0.55
N ASP A 34 6.86 -17.04 1.55
CA ASP A 34 5.59 -17.76 1.44
C ASP A 34 4.35 -16.89 1.68
N ALA A 35 4.53 -15.61 2.05
CA ALA A 35 3.42 -14.70 2.27
C ALA A 35 2.74 -14.35 0.94
N GLN A 36 1.45 -14.64 0.86
CA GLN A 36 0.58 -14.22 -0.24
C GLN A 36 0.13 -12.79 0.00
N ILE A 37 0.60 -11.86 -0.84
CA ILE A 37 0.17 -10.47 -0.81
C ILE A 37 -1.17 -10.37 -1.54
N GLU A 38 -2.15 -9.87 -0.80
CA GLU A 38 -3.51 -9.63 -1.28
C GLU A 38 -3.74 -8.12 -1.34
N THR A 39 -3.89 -7.56 -2.55
CA THR A 39 -4.36 -6.18 -2.71
C THR A 39 -5.88 -6.16 -2.57
N ARG A 40 -6.39 -5.46 -1.56
CA ARG A 40 -7.79 -5.05 -1.51
C ARG A 40 -7.85 -3.55 -1.31
N THR A 41 -8.73 -2.88 -2.05
CA THR A 41 -9.07 -1.49 -1.79
C THR A 41 -9.97 -1.48 -0.57
N TYR A 42 -9.41 -1.19 0.60
CA TYR A 42 -10.17 -1.10 1.84
C TYR A 42 -10.77 0.28 2.05
N LEU A 43 -10.20 1.31 1.43
CA LEU A 43 -10.62 2.71 1.55
C LEU A 43 -10.97 3.22 0.16
N VAL A 44 -12.23 3.56 -0.02
CA VAL A 44 -12.70 4.35 -1.14
C VAL A 44 -13.19 5.65 -0.52
N ASP A 45 -12.39 6.70 -0.66
CA ASP A 45 -12.80 8.05 -0.31
C ASP A 45 -13.56 8.61 -1.52
N ASP A 46 -14.87 8.79 -1.37
CA ASP A 46 -15.70 9.47 -2.36
C ASP A 46 -15.99 10.88 -1.83
N GLU A 47 -15.21 11.84 -2.31
CA GLU A 47 -15.33 13.26 -1.93
C GLU A 47 -16.71 13.85 -2.23
N SER A 48 -17.53 13.18 -3.06
CA SER A 48 -18.91 13.60 -3.36
C SER A 48 -19.93 13.11 -2.32
N LEU A 49 -19.52 12.24 -1.38
CA LEU A 49 -20.36 11.62 -0.36
C LEU A 49 -19.86 11.96 1.04
N LEU A 50 -20.56 12.92 1.67
CA LEU A 50 -20.31 13.30 3.07
C LEU A 50 -20.73 12.17 4.02
N ASP A 51 -19.97 12.00 5.11
CA ASP A 51 -20.37 11.13 6.20
C ASP A 51 -21.68 11.59 6.83
N SER A 52 -22.45 10.62 7.33
CA SER A 52 -23.59 10.93 8.19
C SER A 52 -23.08 11.60 9.49
N PRO A 53 -23.80 12.59 10.03
CA PRO A 53 -23.41 13.20 11.30
C PRO A 53 -23.34 12.13 12.39
N GLU A 54 -22.39 12.27 13.31
CA GLU A 54 -22.24 11.35 14.44
C GLU A 54 -23.58 11.21 15.19
N GLU A 55 -23.98 9.98 15.51
CA GLU A 55 -25.16 9.75 16.36
C GLU A 55 -24.88 10.16 17.82
N VAL A 56 -23.61 10.05 18.25
CA VAL A 56 -23.13 10.43 19.58
C VAL A 56 -21.86 11.29 19.43
N PRO A 57 -21.75 12.44 20.12
CA PRO A 57 -20.55 13.29 20.06
C PRO A 57 -19.27 12.52 20.39
N GLY A 58 -18.28 12.55 19.49
CA GLY A 58 -16.98 11.90 19.64
C GLY A 58 -16.97 10.40 19.34
N GLN A 59 -18.05 9.86 18.77
CA GLN A 59 -18.14 8.46 18.33
C GLN A 59 -17.17 8.14 17.18
N HIS A 60 -16.93 9.13 16.31
CA HIS A 60 -16.01 9.06 15.19
C HIS A 60 -15.18 10.35 15.15
N GLY A 61 -14.12 10.42 15.97
CA GLY A 61 -13.23 11.57 16.01
C GLY A 61 -12.75 11.97 14.61
N ASN A 62 -13.00 13.24 14.25
CA ASN A 62 -12.87 13.86 12.92
C ASN A 62 -14.06 13.55 12.00
N THR A 63 -14.91 14.55 11.76
CA THR A 63 -15.84 14.61 10.63
C THR A 63 -15.04 14.58 9.32
N GLY A 64 -14.77 13.38 8.83
CA GLY A 64 -14.19 13.08 7.50
C GLY A 64 -15.27 12.55 6.55
N PHE A 65 -14.85 12.08 5.37
CA PHE A 65 -15.71 11.46 4.35
C PHE A 65 -15.95 9.98 4.63
N MET A 66 -16.98 9.38 3.99
CA MET A 66 -17.36 7.95 4.08
C MET A 66 -16.17 6.99 4.06
N MET A 67 -15.73 6.63 5.25
CA MET A 67 -14.65 5.69 5.52
C MET A 67 -15.16 4.24 5.46
N THR A 68 -15.77 3.85 4.34
CA THR A 68 -16.30 2.48 4.13
C THR A 68 -15.16 1.46 4.17
N GLY A 69 -15.18 0.52 5.13
CA GLY A 69 -14.25 -0.61 5.20
C GLY A 69 -13.20 -0.56 6.30
N TRP A 70 -13.13 0.52 7.10
CA TRP A 70 -12.26 0.59 8.29
C TRP A 70 -12.65 -0.42 9.37
N ASP A 71 -13.94 -0.73 9.50
CA ASP A 71 -14.50 -1.75 10.40
C ASP A 71 -14.04 -3.18 10.05
N LYS A 72 -13.48 -3.37 8.84
CA LYS A 72 -13.00 -4.66 8.32
C LYS A 72 -11.49 -4.80 8.36
N LEU A 73 -10.77 -3.81 8.87
CA LEU A 73 -9.37 -3.99 9.26
C LEU A 73 -9.40 -4.93 10.46
N ASP A 74 -9.04 -6.19 10.21
CA ASP A 74 -9.08 -7.28 11.19
C ASP A 74 -8.40 -6.87 12.51
N ASN A 75 -8.83 -7.48 13.62
CA ASN A 75 -8.33 -7.23 14.97
C ASN A 75 -6.88 -7.74 15.16
N GLN A 76 -6.26 -8.25 14.10
CA GLN A 76 -4.91 -8.76 14.08
C GLN A 76 -3.99 -7.69 13.50
N ILE A 77 -3.12 -7.14 14.36
CA ILE A 77 -2.07 -6.24 13.94
C ILE A 77 -1.03 -7.05 13.18
N HIS A 78 -1.11 -7.06 11.85
CA HIS A 78 -0.03 -7.54 11.01
C HIS A 78 0.98 -6.42 10.81
N HIS A 79 2.13 -6.50 11.48
CA HIS A 79 3.24 -5.58 11.23
C HIS A 79 3.80 -5.85 9.84
N ILE A 80 3.61 -4.90 8.94
CA ILE A 80 4.29 -4.88 7.64
C ILE A 80 5.43 -3.89 7.78
N LEU A 81 6.66 -4.39 7.69
CA LEU A 81 7.81 -3.53 7.48
C LEU A 81 7.95 -3.34 5.97
N TYR A 82 7.98 -2.09 5.53
CA TYR A 82 8.22 -1.76 4.13
C TYR A 82 9.18 -0.58 4.05
N ARG A 83 9.82 -0.46 2.89
CA ARG A 83 10.71 0.64 2.57
C ARG A 83 10.25 1.23 1.25
N SER A 84 10.16 2.55 1.18
CA SER A 84 9.83 3.25 -0.06
C SER A 84 10.87 4.31 -0.38
N TYR A 85 11.16 4.44 -1.68
CA TYR A 85 11.95 5.52 -2.23
C TYR A 85 11.12 6.29 -3.24
N LEU A 86 11.10 7.62 -3.10
CA LEU A 86 10.67 8.51 -4.16
C LEU A 86 11.89 8.89 -4.98
N VAL A 87 11.91 8.50 -6.25
CA VAL A 87 13.04 8.70 -7.16
C VAL A 87 12.56 9.47 -8.38
N GLN A 88 13.27 10.53 -8.74
CA GLN A 88 12.95 11.36 -9.91
C GLN A 88 13.99 11.18 -11.00
N GLY A 89 13.55 11.25 -12.26
CA GLY A 89 14.44 11.25 -13.42
C GLY A 89 15.18 9.93 -13.67
N VAL A 90 14.68 8.80 -13.15
CA VAL A 90 15.26 7.46 -13.34
C VAL A 90 14.26 6.53 -14.00
N SER A 91 14.74 5.50 -14.71
CA SER A 91 13.87 4.46 -15.25
C SER A 91 13.33 3.55 -14.13
N VAL A 92 12.26 2.80 -14.42
CA VAL A 92 11.75 1.78 -13.48
C VAL A 92 12.82 0.75 -13.11
N ALA A 93 13.62 0.31 -14.08
CA ALA A 93 14.68 -0.66 -13.86
C ALA A 93 15.75 -0.11 -12.91
N ASP A 94 16.14 1.16 -13.08
CA ASP A 94 17.13 1.81 -12.20
C ASP A 94 16.58 2.04 -10.80
N GLY A 95 15.29 2.39 -10.68
CA GLY A 95 14.62 2.52 -9.39
C GLY A 95 14.58 1.20 -8.61
N ILE A 96 14.29 0.09 -9.30
CA ILE A 96 14.34 -1.26 -8.72
C ILE A 96 15.77 -1.63 -8.31
N ALA A 97 16.76 -1.31 -9.15
CA ALA A 97 18.16 -1.56 -8.80
C ALA A 97 18.57 -0.76 -7.56
N LEU A 98 18.10 0.48 -7.41
CA LEU A 98 18.42 1.33 -6.27
C LEU A 98 17.87 0.74 -4.96
N ILE A 99 16.60 0.29 -4.94
CA ILE A 99 16.03 -0.30 -3.72
C ILE A 99 16.73 -1.60 -3.33
N LYS A 100 17.08 -2.45 -4.30
CA LYS A 100 17.80 -3.72 -4.06
C LYS A 100 19.18 -3.51 -3.46
N ASN A 101 19.88 -2.43 -3.85
CA ASN A 101 21.22 -2.12 -3.36
C ASN A 101 21.23 -1.22 -2.11
N SER A 102 20.07 -0.83 -1.61
CA SER A 102 19.97 0.03 -0.42
C SER A 102 19.96 -0.78 0.89
N PRO A 103 20.39 -0.20 2.02
CA PRO A 103 20.50 -0.91 3.31
C PRO A 103 19.18 -1.58 3.70
N GLN A 104 19.21 -2.89 3.90
CA GLN A 104 18.04 -3.68 4.27
C GLN A 104 17.84 -3.69 5.78
N PHE A 105 16.59 -3.70 6.22
CA PHE A 105 16.25 -3.98 7.61
C PHE A 105 16.33 -5.50 7.81
N HIS A 106 17.17 -5.95 8.75
CA HIS A 106 17.30 -7.34 9.16
C HIS A 106 16.35 -7.67 10.31
#